data_AF-A0A0K3BLU5-F1
#
_entry.id   AF-A0A0K3BLU5-F1
#
_cell.length_a   1.000
_cell.length_b   1.000
_cell.length_c   1.000
_cell.angle_alpha   90.00
_cell.angle_beta   90.00
_cell.angle_gamma   90.00
#
_symmetry.space_group_name_H-M   'P 1'
#
loop_
_entity.id
_entity.type
_entity.pdbx_description
1 polymer ?
#
loop_
_entity_poly.entity_id
_entity_poly.type
_entity_poly.pdbx_seq_one_letter_code
_entity_poly.pdbx_strand_id
1 'polypeptide(L)' 'MGRGGSPRQKHDTKITVYVSDEELLALEHARLALRGKHGLAVDRGRVVREAIAVLLADLDEYGEESMLVRRLRQENGQ' A
#
# COMPACT_ATOMS: atom_id res chain seq x y z
N MET A 1 -2.76 -2.39 31.86
CA MET A 1 -2.31 -3.10 30.64
C MET A 1 -1.82 -2.08 29.61
N GLY A 2 -0.52 -2.08 29.29
CA GLY A 2 0.03 -1.21 28.25
C GLY A 2 -0.40 -1.66 26.86
N ARG A 3 -1.03 -0.77 26.09
CA ARG A 3 -1.25 -0.97 24.66
C ARG A 3 0.11 -0.84 23.98
N GLY A 4 0.74 -1.97 23.67
CA GLY A 4 1.95 -2.01 22.84
C GLY A 4 1.63 -1.44 21.47
N GLY A 5 1.95 -0.16 21.24
CA GLY A 5 2.01 0.38 19.90
C GLY A 5 3.08 -0.41 19.14
N SER A 6 2.73 -0.95 17.97
CA SER A 6 3.70 -1.58 17.08
C SER A 6 4.93 -0.68 16.97
N PRO A 7 6.16 -1.21 17.11
CA PRO A 7 7.37 -0.41 16.92
C PRO A 7 7.28 0.25 15.54
N ARG A 8 7.33 1.59 15.53
CA ARG A 8 7.34 2.36 14.29
C ARG A 8 8.69 2.12 13.63
N GLN A 9 8.71 1.34 12.55
CA GLN A 9 9.88 1.25 11.69
C GLN A 9 10.19 2.66 11.16
N LYS A 10 11.40 3.14 11.43
CA LYS A 10 11.84 4.46 10.98
C LYS A 10 12.21 4.35 9.51
N HIS A 11 11.54 5.13 8.67
CA HIS A 11 11.92 5.34 7.27
C HIS A 11 12.53 6.73 7.18
N ASP A 12 13.77 6.83 6.72
CA ASP A 12 14.50 8.10 6.67
C ASP A 12 14.13 8.93 5.42
N THR A 13 13.56 8.27 4.41
CA THR A 13 13.10 8.90 3.16
C THR A 13 11.57 8.95 3.11
N LYS A 14 11.03 10.08 2.62
CA LYS A 14 9.59 10.29 2.43
C LYS A 14 9.29 10.55 0.95
N ILE A 15 8.23 9.93 0.46
CA ILE A 15 7.54 10.34 -0.77
C ILE A 15 6.19 10.96 -0.40
N THR A 16 5.71 11.91 -1.19
CA THR A 16 4.37 12.49 -1.05
C THR A 16 3.60 12.15 -2.32
N VAL A 17 2.42 11.56 -2.18
CA VAL A 17 1.52 11.26 -3.30
C VAL A 17 0.22 12.01 -3.12
N TYR A 18 -0.32 12.53 -4.22
CA TYR A 18 -1.67 13.06 -4.27
C TYR A 18 -2.59 11.93 -4.69
N VAL A 19 -3.74 11.82 -4.02
CA VAL A 19 -4.78 10.84 -4.30
C VAL A 19 -6.11 11.56 -4.35
N SER A 20 -7.06 11.02 -5.10
CA SER A 20 -8.44 11.48 -5.07
C SER A 20 -9.10 11.22 -3.72
N ASP A 21 -10.20 11.91 -3.46
CA ASP A 21 -11.00 11.69 -2.25
C ASP A 21 -11.54 10.25 -2.17
N GLU A 22 -11.88 9.65 -3.31
CA GLU A 22 -12.36 8.27 -3.40
C GLU A 22 -11.26 7.27 -3.02
N GLU A 23 -10.04 7.45 -3.52
CA GLU A 23 -8.91 6.60 -3.17
C GLU A 23 -8.51 6.73 -1.70
N LEU A 24 -8.56 7.95 -1.14
CA LEU A 24 -8.33 8.15 0.29
C LEU A 24 -9.39 7.41 1.11
N LEU A 25 -10.67 7.53 0.75
CA LEU A 25 -11.75 6.82 1.45
C LEU A 25 -11.59 5.30 1.36
N ALA A 26 -11.22 4.78 0.18
CA ALA A 26 -10.95 3.36 -0.02
C ALA A 26 -9.81 2.86 0.89
N LEU A 27 -8.73 3.65 1.02
CA LEU A 27 -7.63 3.34 1.93
C LEU A 27 -8.08 3.30 3.39
N GLU A 28 -8.95 4.23 3.81
CA GLU A 28 -9.51 4.26 5.17
C GLU A 28 -10.38 3.03 5.46
N HIS A 29 -11.25 2.66 4.51
CA HIS A 29 -12.07 1.46 4.62
C HIS A 29 -11.21 0.19 4.71
N ALA A 30 -10.14 0.09 3.91
CA ALA A 30 -9.21 -1.03 3.98
C ALA A 30 -8.57 -1.13 5.38
N ARG A 31 -8.14 -0.03 5.99
CA ARG A 31 -7.60 -0.03 7.37
C ARG A 31 -8.63 -0.49 8.40
N LEU A 32 -9.87 -0.02 8.30
CA LEU A 32 -10.94 -0.45 9.20
C LEU A 32 -11.25 -1.94 9.03
N ALA A 33 -11.25 -2.46 7.79
CA ALA A 33 -11.43 -3.87 7.50
C ALA A 33 -10.29 -4.73 8.09
N LEU A 34 -9.04 -4.32 7.91
CA LEU A 34 -7.88 -4.98 8.50
C LEU A 34 -7.98 -5.07 10.03
N ARG A 35 -8.39 -3.98 10.68
CA ARG A 35 -8.57 -3.96 12.13
C ARG A 35 -9.76 -4.80 12.59
N GLY A 36 -10.91 -4.63 11.94
CA GLY A 36 -12.18 -5.26 12.36
C GLY A 36 -12.25 -6.74 12.05
N LYS A 37 -11.73 -7.18 10.89
CA LYS A 37 -11.81 -8.57 10.44
C LYS A 37 -10.58 -9.40 10.78
N HIS A 38 -9.40 -8.78 10.84
CA HIS A 38 -8.13 -9.49 11.01
C HIS A 38 -7.38 -9.10 12.29
N GLY A 39 -7.89 -8.16 13.09
CA GLY A 39 -7.22 -7.68 14.30
C GLY A 39 -5.94 -6.88 14.04
N LEU A 40 -5.68 -6.51 12.78
CA LEU A 40 -4.45 -5.82 12.37
C LEU A 40 -4.63 -4.30 12.45
N ALA A 41 -4.06 -3.70 13.49
CA ALA A 41 -4.04 -2.25 13.66
C ALA A 41 -2.84 -1.63 12.90
N VAL A 42 -3.10 -1.08 11.72
CA VAL A 42 -2.09 -0.48 10.84
C VAL A 42 -2.43 0.97 10.46
N ASP A 43 -1.41 1.78 10.18
CA ASP A 43 -1.57 3.14 9.64
C ASP A 43 -1.62 3.15 8.10
N ARG A 44 -1.93 4.33 7.50
CA ARG A 44 -1.99 4.50 6.02
C ARG A 44 -0.66 4.16 5.37
N GLY A 45 0.43 4.65 5.95
CA GLY A 45 1.77 4.46 5.42
C GLY A 45 2.16 3.00 5.43
N ARG A 46 1.78 2.23 6.46
CA ARG A 46 2.03 0.79 6.49
C ARG A 46 1.29 0.08 5.36
N VAL A 47 0.01 0.37 5.14
CA VAL A 47 -0.76 -0.23 4.04
C VAL A 47 -0.13 0.09 2.68
N VAL A 48 0.22 1.35 2.44
CA VAL A 48 0.87 1.78 1.19
C VAL A 48 2.22 1.08 1.00
N ARG A 49 3.04 0.96 2.06
CA ARG A 49 4.32 0.26 1.97
C ARG A 49 4.18 -1.23 1.67
N GLU A 50 3.20 -1.92 2.25
CA GLU A 50 2.93 -3.33 1.91
C GLU A 50 2.47 -3.46 0.45
N ALA A 51 1.61 -2.57 -0.03
CA ALA A 51 1.17 -2.56 -1.42
C ALA A 51 2.34 -2.34 -2.39
N ILE A 52 3.24 -1.41 -2.08
CA ILE A 52 4.48 -1.17 -2.85
C ILE A 52 5.37 -2.42 -2.82
N ALA A 53 5.58 -3.04 -1.66
CA ALA A 53 6.43 -4.22 -1.55
C ALA A 53 5.91 -5.40 -2.39
N VAL A 54 4.59 -5.65 -2.34
CA VAL A 54 3.94 -6.68 -3.18
C VAL A 54 4.13 -6.38 -4.66
N LEU A 55 3.94 -5.12 -5.07
CA LEU A 55 4.07 -4.71 -6.47
C LEU A 55 5.51 -4.81 -6.97
N LEU A 56 6.49 -4.47 -6.13
CA LEU A 56 7.91 -4.59 -6.47
C LEU A 56 8.35 -6.05 -6.55
N ALA A 57 7.83 -6.92 -5.68
CA ALA A 57 8.11 -8.35 -5.75
C ALA A 57 7.55 -8.97 -7.05
N ASP A 58 6.32 -8.60 -7.43
CA ASP A 58 5.71 -9.01 -8.70
C ASP A 58 6.54 -8.53 -9.91
N LEU A 59 7.04 -7.30 -9.86
CA LEU A 59 7.93 -6.78 -10.91
C LEU A 59 9.26 -7.55 -10.99
N ASP A 60 9.87 -7.85 -9.84
CA ASP A 60 11.14 -8.58 -9.79
C ASP A 60 10.99 -10.02 -10.31
N GLU A 61 9.88 -10.68 -9.97
CA GLU A 61 9.62 -12.08 -10.36
C GLU A 61 9.20 -12.23 -11.83
N TYR A 62 8.34 -11.33 -12.35
CA TYR A 62 7.74 -11.47 -13.69
C TYR A 62 8.23 -10.46 -14.73
N GLY A 63 9.00 -9.44 -14.34
CA GLY A 63 9.55 -8.45 -15.26
C GLY A 63 8.48 -7.78 -16.13
N GLU A 64 8.61 -7.91 -17.45
CA GLU A 64 7.68 -7.33 -18.44
C GLU A 64 6.25 -7.87 -18.35
N GLU A 65 6.08 -9.05 -17.75
CA GLU A 65 4.78 -9.68 -17.60
C GLU A 65 4.08 -9.31 -16.29
N SER A 66 4.75 -8.53 -15.42
CA SER A 66 4.20 -8.06 -14.15
C SER A 66 2.92 -7.24 -14.33
N MET A 67 2.10 -7.24 -13.29
CA MET A 67 0.88 -6.43 -13.26
C MET A 67 1.19 -4.94 -13.42
N LEU A 68 2.30 -4.47 -12.86
CA LEU A 68 2.72 -3.07 -12.97
C LEU A 68 2.96 -2.68 -14.43
N VAL A 69 3.79 -3.45 -15.16
CA VAL A 69 4.10 -3.15 -16.56
C VAL A 69 2.84 -3.21 -17.43
N ARG A 70 1.98 -4.21 -17.21
CA ARG A 70 0.72 -4.36 -17.94
C ARG A 70 -0.22 -3.18 -17.76
N ARG A 71 -0.41 -2.69 -16.53
CA ARG A 71 -1.26 -1.52 -16.24
C ARG A 71 -0.71 -0.24 -16.86
N LEU A 72 0.58 0.02 -16.67
CA LEU A 72 1.22 1.22 -17.22
C LEU A 72 1.19 1.22 -18.75
N ARG A 73 1.33 0.06 -19.42
CA ARG A 73 1.18 -0.01 -20.88
C ARG A 73 -0.24 0.30 -21.36
N GLN A 74 -1.27 -0.09 -20.59
CA GLN A 74 -2.67 0.21 -20.92
C GLN A 74 -2.99 1.70 -20.73
N GLU A 75 -2.48 2.32 -19.67
CA GLU A 75 -2.64 3.76 -19.40
C GLU A 75 -1.92 4.62 -20.44
N ASN A 76 -0.71 4.22 -20.86
CA ASN A 76 0.06 4.94 -21.89
C ASN A 76 -0.40 4.65 -23.33
N GLY A 77 -1.28 3.66 -23.52
CA GLY A 77 -1.91 3.36 -24.81
C GLY A 77 -3.19 4.16 -25.06
N GLN A 78 -3.54 5.08 -24.16
CA GLN A 78 -4.63 6.05 -24.29
C GLN A 78 -4.10 7.41 -24.76
#